data_AF-A0A7J4SI50-F1
#
_entry.id   AF-A0A7J4SI50-F1
#
_cell.length_a   1.000
_cell.length_b   1.000
_cell.length_c   1.000
_cell.angle_alpha   90.00
_cell.angle_beta   90.00
_cell.angle_gamma   90.00
#
_symmetry.space_group_name_H-M   'P 1'
#
loop_
_entity.id
_entity.type
_entity.pdbx_description
1 polymer ?
#
loop_
_entity_poly.entity_id
_entity_poly.type
_entity_poly.pdbx_seq_one_letter_code
_entity_poly.pdbx_strand_id
1 'polypeptide(L)'
;MEDRFILWAQVRSGTPRMRIDSGGVLRPERWPEGGGIVYLGDVASSFLSALGPHAPPEFIERPGFDEQRWTLAASSSGLQIIIRSESYWGFALLARCYLNRIEIIGERSDVGRLVMDVLASLGHNPWNAAFGWAFKRHTSLSIPEHREEWSGLASSGKEEMDAAINLLEDRLRKLQPVSDTVSKTHVEEARNDIGRARKALLERNLPSAMRAMARAEKELILADPNTRSDIDEIEENDDEIPYVDLTGEE
;
A
#
# COMPACT_ATOMS: atom_id res chain seq x y z
N MET A 1 1.47 16.95 8.25
CA MET A 1 1.02 17.95 7.25
C MET A 1 0.90 17.19 5.95
N GLU A 2 -0.25 17.23 5.29
CA GLU A 2 -0.44 16.52 4.03
C GLU A 2 0.29 17.27 2.92
N ASP A 3 1.16 16.55 2.21
CA ASP A 3 1.93 17.06 1.09
C ASP A 3 1.41 16.45 -0.21
N ARG A 4 1.67 17.12 -1.33
CA ARG A 4 1.38 16.62 -2.67
C ARG A 4 2.66 16.17 -3.36
N PHE A 5 2.69 14.91 -3.77
CA PHE A 5 3.81 14.27 -4.46
C PHE A 5 3.42 13.97 -5.91
N ILE A 6 4.35 14.14 -6.84
CA ILE A 6 4.12 13.86 -8.26
C ILE A 6 5.20 12.90 -8.75
N LEU A 7 4.76 11.75 -9.25
CA LEU A 7 5.62 10.74 -9.84
C LEU A 7 5.23 10.49 -11.29
N TRP A 8 6.23 10.11 -12.08
CA TRP A 8 6.04 9.69 -13.45
C TRP A 8 6.54 8.27 -13.64
N ALA A 9 5.79 7.49 -14.41
CA ALA A 9 6.14 6.11 -14.72
C ALA A 9 5.81 5.78 -16.17
N GLN A 10 6.69 5.03 -16.83
CA GLN A 10 6.34 4.41 -18.09
C GLN A 10 5.49 3.17 -17.83
N VAL A 11 4.37 3.05 -18.56
CA VAL A 11 3.58 1.82 -18.65
C VAL A 11 4.32 0.81 -19.53
N ARG A 12 4.52 -0.43 -19.07
CA ARG A 12 5.16 -1.47 -19.91
C ARG A 12 4.16 -2.50 -20.42
N SER A 13 3.15 -2.80 -19.63
CA SER A 13 1.99 -3.60 -20.04
C SER A 13 0.72 -2.76 -19.94
N GLY A 14 -0.16 -2.87 -20.93
CA GLY A 14 -1.50 -2.27 -20.90
C GLY A 14 -2.52 -3.10 -20.10
N THR A 15 -2.15 -4.31 -19.69
CA THR A 15 -2.98 -5.16 -18.83
C THR A 15 -2.96 -4.65 -17.37
N PRO A 16 -4.03 -4.84 -16.59
CA PRO A 16 -5.23 -5.60 -16.92
C PRO A 16 -6.22 -4.83 -17.79
N ARG A 17 -6.99 -5.57 -18.59
CA ARG A 17 -8.21 -5.07 -19.22
C ARG A 17 -9.33 -5.10 -18.19
N MET A 18 -10.04 -4.00 -18.04
CA MET A 18 -11.06 -3.79 -17.02
C MET A 18 -12.32 -3.18 -17.65
N ARG A 19 -13.37 -3.02 -16.83
CA ARG A 19 -14.64 -2.40 -17.23
C ARG A 19 -14.87 -1.08 -16.50
N ILE A 20 -15.68 -0.23 -17.11
CA ILE A 20 -16.21 0.99 -16.51
C ILE A 20 -17.72 0.90 -16.54
N ASP A 21 -18.35 0.96 -15.37
CA ASP A 21 -19.81 0.95 -15.29
C ASP A 21 -20.43 2.31 -15.70
N SER A 22 -21.76 2.39 -15.71
CA SER A 22 -22.49 3.61 -16.07
C SER A 22 -22.16 4.79 -15.15
N GLY A 23 -21.89 4.51 -13.86
CA GLY A 23 -21.46 5.47 -12.85
C GLY A 23 -20.03 5.99 -13.06
N GLY A 24 -19.22 5.32 -13.87
CA GLY A 24 -17.82 5.71 -14.09
C GLY A 24 -16.86 5.05 -13.11
N VAL A 25 -17.28 3.97 -12.48
CA VAL A 25 -16.49 3.22 -11.51
C VAL A 25 -15.73 2.09 -12.20
N LEU A 26 -14.49 1.86 -11.79
CA LEU A 26 -13.68 0.74 -12.26
C LEU A 26 -14.26 -0.60 -11.78
N ARG A 27 -14.47 -1.53 -12.71
CA ARG A 27 -14.99 -2.88 -12.45
C ARG A 27 -14.08 -3.96 -13.05
N PRO A 28 -14.09 -5.18 -12.49
CA PRO A 28 -13.40 -6.33 -13.09
C PRO A 28 -13.85 -6.60 -14.53
N GLU A 29 -13.00 -7.23 -15.34
CA GLU A 29 -13.30 -7.53 -16.76
C GLU A 29 -14.63 -8.26 -16.96
N ARG A 30 -14.97 -9.16 -16.04
CA ARG A 30 -16.16 -10.03 -16.06
C ARG A 30 -17.41 -9.39 -15.41
N TRP A 31 -17.45 -8.05 -15.29
CA TRP A 31 -18.61 -7.37 -14.73
C TRP A 31 -19.91 -7.71 -15.51
N PRO A 32 -20.96 -8.24 -14.88
CA PRO A 32 -22.13 -8.78 -15.58
C PRO A 32 -22.89 -7.76 -16.43
N GLU A 33 -22.96 -6.51 -15.98
CA GLU A 33 -23.67 -5.44 -16.70
C GLU A 33 -22.86 -4.87 -17.88
N GLY A 34 -21.64 -5.37 -18.10
CA GLY A 34 -20.76 -4.91 -19.15
C GLY A 34 -20.17 -3.52 -18.87
N GLY A 35 -20.21 -2.64 -19.86
CA GLY A 35 -19.69 -1.27 -19.76
C GLY A 35 -18.46 -1.00 -20.62
N GLY A 36 -17.93 0.22 -20.48
CA GLY A 36 -16.78 0.71 -21.23
C GLY A 36 -15.55 -0.15 -20.98
N ILE A 37 -14.69 -0.30 -21.98
CA ILE A 37 -13.42 -1.03 -21.84
C ILE A 37 -12.34 -0.05 -21.44
N VAL A 38 -11.45 -0.47 -20.55
CA VAL A 38 -10.26 0.29 -20.19
C VAL A 38 -9.07 -0.64 -20.01
N TYR A 39 -7.91 -0.20 -20.48
CA TYR A 39 -6.64 -0.85 -20.22
C TYR A 39 -5.91 -0.05 -19.15
N LEU A 40 -5.90 -0.61 -17.94
CA LEU A 40 -5.40 0.06 -16.74
C LEU A 40 -3.87 0.12 -16.72
N GLY A 41 -3.22 -0.89 -17.28
CA GLY A 41 -1.78 -1.02 -17.27
C GLY A 41 -1.18 -1.42 -15.92
N ASP A 42 0.08 -1.84 -15.99
CA ASP A 42 0.85 -2.38 -14.86
C ASP A 42 1.04 -1.36 -13.74
N VAL A 43 1.43 -0.13 -14.07
CA VAL A 43 1.67 0.93 -13.08
C VAL A 43 0.44 1.21 -12.23
N ALA A 44 -0.70 1.53 -12.86
CA ALA A 44 -1.91 1.85 -12.12
C ALA A 44 -2.46 0.64 -11.37
N SER A 45 -2.36 -0.56 -11.94
CA SER A 45 -2.71 -1.81 -11.24
C SER A 45 -1.86 -2.02 -9.98
N SER A 46 -0.56 -1.71 -10.03
CA SER A 46 0.33 -1.78 -8.86
C SER A 46 -0.06 -0.77 -7.79
N PHE A 47 -0.38 0.47 -8.16
CA PHE A 47 -0.84 1.49 -7.20
C PHE A 47 -2.15 1.11 -6.50
N LEU A 48 -3.14 0.65 -7.26
CA LEU A 48 -4.42 0.22 -6.67
C LEU A 48 -4.24 -0.98 -5.73
N SER A 49 -3.38 -1.93 -6.11
CA SER A 49 -3.09 -3.09 -5.25
C SER A 49 -2.38 -2.68 -3.95
N ALA A 50 -1.40 -1.75 -4.05
CA ALA A 50 -0.62 -1.27 -2.90
C ALA A 50 -1.42 -0.35 -1.96
N LEU A 51 -2.48 0.32 -2.45
CA LEU A 51 -3.43 1.07 -1.62
C LEU A 51 -4.22 0.17 -0.64
N GLY A 52 -4.24 -1.15 -0.87
CA GLY A 52 -4.98 -2.10 -0.05
C GLY A 52 -6.50 -1.94 -0.16
N PRO A 53 -7.28 -2.20 0.90
CA PRO A 53 -8.71 -1.97 0.89
C PRO A 53 -9.03 -0.49 0.64
N HIS A 54 -9.72 -0.21 -0.47
CA HIS A 54 -10.05 1.15 -0.89
C HIS A 54 -11.49 1.21 -1.45
N ALA A 55 -12.08 2.40 -1.47
CA ALA A 55 -13.32 2.61 -2.20
C ALA A 55 -13.12 2.31 -3.70
N PRO A 56 -14.14 1.85 -4.43
CA PRO A 56 -14.02 1.58 -5.86
C PRO A 56 -13.43 2.80 -6.61
N PRO A 57 -12.35 2.63 -7.40
CA PRO A 57 -11.73 3.74 -8.11
C PRO A 57 -12.68 4.34 -9.15
N GLU A 58 -12.64 5.67 -9.28
CA GLU A 58 -13.57 6.42 -10.14
C GLU A 58 -12.84 7.14 -11.26
N PHE A 59 -13.40 7.09 -12.48
CA PHE A 59 -12.84 7.79 -13.62
C PHE A 59 -13.29 9.25 -13.64
N ILE A 60 -12.34 10.16 -13.46
CA ILE A 60 -12.52 11.61 -13.69
C ILE A 60 -12.66 11.86 -15.21
N GLU A 61 -11.78 11.25 -15.99
CA GLU A 61 -11.81 11.28 -17.45
C GLU A 61 -11.88 9.84 -17.96
N ARG A 62 -12.99 9.50 -18.62
CA ARG A 62 -13.21 8.18 -19.20
C ARG A 62 -12.42 8.02 -20.51
N PRO A 63 -11.99 6.78 -20.85
CA PRO A 63 -11.39 6.50 -22.15
C PRO A 63 -12.33 6.85 -23.30
N GLY A 64 -11.74 7.36 -24.38
CA GLY A 64 -12.42 7.59 -25.66
C GLY A 64 -12.16 6.44 -26.63
N PHE A 65 -11.78 6.77 -27.87
CA PHE A 65 -11.28 5.78 -28.82
C PHE A 65 -10.00 5.08 -28.34
N ASP A 66 -9.17 5.83 -27.62
CA ASP A 66 -7.97 5.31 -26.97
C ASP A 66 -8.32 4.82 -25.56
N GLU A 67 -8.43 3.50 -25.42
CA GLU A 67 -8.78 2.82 -24.16
C GLU A 67 -7.66 2.84 -23.10
N GLN A 68 -6.48 3.38 -23.42
CA GLN A 68 -5.35 3.57 -22.49
C GLN A 68 -5.17 5.04 -22.08
N ARG A 69 -5.98 5.96 -22.58
CA ARG A 69 -5.97 7.37 -22.17
C ARG A 69 -7.15 7.67 -21.25
N TRP A 70 -6.87 7.97 -19.98
CA TRP A 70 -7.89 8.16 -18.96
C TRP A 70 -7.29 8.85 -17.73
N THR A 71 -8.15 9.35 -16.84
CA THR A 71 -7.77 9.84 -15.51
C THR A 71 -8.62 9.15 -14.45
N LEU A 72 -7.97 8.51 -13.48
CA LEU A 72 -8.58 7.70 -12.42
C LEU A 72 -8.23 8.29 -11.05
N ALA A 73 -9.20 8.32 -10.15
CA ALA A 73 -9.01 8.67 -8.74
C ALA A 73 -9.27 7.45 -7.84
N ALA A 74 -8.48 7.33 -6.78
CA ALA A 74 -8.69 6.35 -5.72
C ALA A 74 -8.28 6.97 -4.38
N SER A 75 -8.85 6.49 -3.28
CA SER A 75 -8.47 6.91 -1.94
C SER A 75 -8.56 5.76 -0.94
N SER A 76 -7.64 5.76 0.02
CA SER A 76 -7.62 4.82 1.14
C SER A 76 -6.86 5.43 2.31
N SER A 77 -7.39 5.31 3.52
CA SER A 77 -6.64 5.50 4.77
C SER A 77 -5.77 6.78 4.81
N GLY A 78 -6.33 7.93 4.42
CA GLY A 78 -5.60 9.21 4.41
C GLY A 78 -4.76 9.48 3.15
N LEU A 79 -4.64 8.52 2.24
CA LEU A 79 -4.02 8.70 0.93
C LEU A 79 -5.08 8.99 -0.14
N GLN A 80 -4.83 10.00 -0.97
CA GLN A 80 -5.57 10.24 -2.20
C GLN A 80 -4.63 10.12 -3.39
N ILE A 81 -5.04 9.38 -4.41
CA ILE A 81 -4.26 9.19 -5.63
C ILE A 81 -5.08 9.60 -6.85
N ILE A 82 -4.44 10.37 -7.72
CA ILE A 82 -4.94 10.64 -9.08
C ILE A 82 -3.91 10.12 -10.06
N ILE A 83 -4.32 9.17 -10.92
CA ILE A 83 -3.49 8.60 -11.97
C ILE A 83 -4.02 9.06 -13.30
N ARG A 84 -3.20 9.76 -14.07
CA ARG A 84 -3.50 10.17 -15.44
C ARG A 84 -2.63 9.40 -16.41
N SER A 85 -3.26 8.64 -17.30
CA SER A 85 -2.60 7.89 -18.36
C SER A 85 -2.64 8.65 -19.67
N GLU A 86 -1.46 8.89 -20.26
CA GLU A 86 -1.32 9.65 -21.50
C GLU A 86 -0.34 8.99 -22.46
N SER A 87 -0.61 9.09 -23.75
CA SER A 87 0.39 8.81 -24.77
C SER A 87 1.45 9.92 -24.76
N TYR A 88 2.72 9.54 -24.72
CA TYR A 88 3.85 10.47 -24.80
C TYR A 88 4.72 10.23 -26.04
N TRP A 89 4.43 9.18 -26.83
CA TRP A 89 5.20 8.84 -28.02
C TRP A 89 4.44 8.01 -29.06
N GLY A 90 4.62 8.33 -30.34
CA GLY A 90 4.11 7.54 -31.48
C GLY A 90 2.59 7.51 -31.62
N PHE A 91 2.06 6.54 -32.39
CA PHE A 91 0.62 6.35 -32.63
C PHE A 91 -0.12 5.67 -31.46
N ALA A 92 0.49 5.58 -30.27
CA ALA A 92 -0.13 4.98 -29.08
C ALA A 92 -0.59 3.50 -29.26
N LEU A 93 0.00 2.77 -30.22
CA LEU A 93 -0.38 1.38 -30.53
C LEU A 93 0.24 0.34 -29.58
N LEU A 94 1.20 0.75 -28.74
CA LEU A 94 1.91 -0.12 -27.80
C LEU A 94 1.85 0.49 -26.40
N ALA A 95 1.71 -0.34 -25.37
CA ALA A 95 1.67 0.13 -23.97
C ALA A 95 2.90 1.00 -23.59
N ARG A 96 4.07 0.71 -24.17
CA ARG A 96 5.33 1.46 -23.96
C ARG A 96 5.29 2.90 -24.50
N CYS A 97 4.26 3.27 -25.24
CA CYS A 97 3.99 4.63 -25.69
C CYS A 97 3.23 5.47 -24.67
N TYR A 98 2.81 4.87 -23.56
CA TYR A 98 2.05 5.54 -22.50
C TYR A 98 2.91 5.76 -21.27
N LEU A 99 2.59 6.84 -20.56
CA LEU A 99 3.08 7.12 -19.24
C LEU A 99 1.92 7.37 -18.30
N ASN A 100 2.16 7.19 -17.02
CA ASN A 100 1.26 7.58 -15.97
C ASN A 100 1.89 8.74 -15.21
N ARG A 101 1.11 9.80 -15.03
CA ARG A 101 1.36 10.86 -14.06
C ARG A 101 0.57 10.50 -12.81
N ILE A 102 1.27 10.25 -11.72
CA ILE A 102 0.69 9.84 -10.45
C ILE A 102 0.82 11.01 -9.48
N GLU A 103 -0.32 11.54 -9.07
CA GLU A 103 -0.38 12.48 -7.96
C GLU A 103 -0.81 11.75 -6.70
N ILE A 104 -0.11 11.99 -5.60
CA ILE A 104 -0.41 11.39 -4.31
C ILE A 104 -0.48 12.51 -3.29
N ILE A 105 -1.57 12.56 -2.52
CA ILE A 105 -1.75 13.48 -1.40
C ILE A 105 -1.79 12.64 -0.12
N GLY A 106 -0.96 13.00 0.86
CA GLY A 106 -0.90 12.33 2.15
C GLY A 106 0.37 12.66 2.94
N GLU A 107 0.61 11.93 4.03
CA GLU A 107 1.84 12.06 4.81
C GLU A 107 3.02 11.39 4.08
N ARG A 108 4.21 12.00 4.14
CA ARG A 108 5.40 11.52 3.43
C ARG A 108 5.78 10.08 3.81
N SER A 109 5.58 9.70 5.07
CA SER A 109 5.70 8.34 5.61
C SER A 109 4.83 7.35 4.84
N ASP A 110 3.52 7.60 4.84
CA ASP A 110 2.51 6.75 4.19
C ASP A 110 2.72 6.66 2.68
N VAL A 111 3.00 7.81 2.04
CA VAL A 111 3.35 7.85 0.61
C VAL A 111 4.62 7.04 0.34
N GLY A 112 5.62 7.13 1.22
CA GLY A 112 6.86 6.36 1.09
C GLY A 112 6.64 4.85 1.18
N ARG A 113 5.79 4.41 2.10
CA ARG A 113 5.39 2.98 2.24
C ARG A 113 4.67 2.50 0.99
N LEU A 114 3.69 3.26 0.50
CA LEU A 114 2.97 2.98 -0.74
C LEU A 114 3.94 2.83 -1.93
N VAL A 115 4.86 3.79 -2.09
CA VAL A 115 5.85 3.79 -3.17
C VAL A 115 6.78 2.59 -3.07
N MET A 116 7.21 2.21 -1.86
CA MET A 116 8.05 1.03 -1.64
C MET A 116 7.35 -0.26 -2.09
N ASP A 117 6.07 -0.43 -1.78
CA ASP A 117 5.28 -1.60 -2.16
C ASP A 117 4.99 -1.65 -3.67
N VAL A 118 4.73 -0.49 -4.29
CA VAL A 118 4.63 -0.36 -5.75
C VAL A 118 5.94 -0.78 -6.42
N LEU A 119 7.10 -0.31 -5.95
CA LEU A 119 8.39 -0.68 -6.52
C LEU A 119 8.70 -2.18 -6.35
N ALA A 120 8.25 -2.79 -5.25
CA ALA A 120 8.41 -4.23 -5.03
C ALA A 120 7.54 -5.06 -5.98
N SER A 121 6.31 -4.62 -6.27
CA SER A 121 5.34 -5.35 -7.10
C SER A 121 5.51 -5.13 -8.61
N LEU A 122 6.00 -3.98 -9.05
CA LEU A 122 6.03 -3.58 -10.47
C LEU A 122 7.02 -4.43 -11.31
N GLY A 123 8.02 -5.06 -10.69
CA GLY A 123 9.00 -5.93 -11.37
C GLY A 123 9.94 -5.20 -12.35
N HIS A 124 9.82 -3.88 -12.46
CA HIS A 124 10.74 -3.02 -13.20
C HIS A 124 10.83 -1.63 -12.58
N ASN A 125 11.85 -0.87 -12.97
CA ASN A 125 11.96 0.53 -12.58
C ASN A 125 10.95 1.38 -13.38
N PRO A 126 10.06 2.15 -12.73
CA PRO A 126 9.04 2.95 -13.42
C PRO A 126 9.63 4.10 -14.23
N TRP A 127 10.78 4.64 -13.81
CA TRP A 127 11.50 5.71 -14.51
C TRP A 127 12.29 5.24 -15.74
N ASN A 128 12.39 3.93 -15.99
CA ASN A 128 13.13 3.40 -17.15
C ASN A 128 12.27 3.43 -18.42
N ALA A 129 12.17 4.61 -19.03
CA ALA A 129 11.41 4.84 -20.25
C ALA A 129 12.09 4.26 -21.51
N ALA A 130 11.30 3.60 -22.36
CA ALA A 130 11.72 3.07 -23.65
C ALA A 130 12.20 4.16 -24.62
N PHE A 131 11.63 5.36 -24.50
CA PHE A 131 11.97 6.53 -25.31
C PHE A 131 12.36 7.70 -24.40
N GLY A 132 13.57 7.66 -23.83
CA GLY A 132 14.01 8.59 -22.78
C GLY A 132 13.97 10.07 -23.17
N TRP A 133 14.23 10.41 -24.45
CA TRP A 133 14.16 11.79 -24.92
C TRP A 133 12.73 12.33 -24.93
N ALA A 134 11.76 11.51 -25.36
CA ALA A 134 10.34 11.87 -25.39
C ALA A 134 9.78 11.95 -23.97
N PHE A 135 10.20 11.02 -23.11
CA PHE A 135 9.88 11.03 -21.69
C PHE A 135 10.37 12.32 -21.02
N LYS A 136 11.65 12.68 -21.21
CA LYS A 136 12.21 13.93 -20.70
C LYS A 136 11.48 15.17 -21.25
N ARG A 137 11.10 15.17 -22.52
CA ARG A 137 10.32 16.28 -23.11
C ARG A 137 8.95 16.42 -22.47
N HIS A 138 8.28 15.31 -22.15
CA HIS A 138 6.94 15.31 -21.55
C HIS A 138 6.97 15.69 -20.07
N THR A 139 7.92 15.14 -19.31
CA THR A 139 7.98 15.33 -17.85
C THR A 139 8.86 16.51 -17.43
N SER A 140 9.67 17.05 -18.34
CA SER A 140 10.71 18.06 -18.07
C SER A 140 11.80 17.61 -17.07
N LEU A 141 11.88 16.31 -16.78
CA LEU A 141 12.83 15.71 -15.85
C LEU A 141 13.67 14.65 -16.55
N SER A 142 14.92 14.53 -16.15
CA SER A 142 15.85 13.49 -16.56
C SER A 142 15.61 12.18 -15.81
N ILE A 143 16.14 11.08 -16.33
CA ILE A 143 16.01 9.75 -15.71
C ILE A 143 16.63 9.71 -14.30
N PRO A 144 17.80 10.32 -14.02
CA PRO A 144 18.32 10.43 -12.67
C PRO A 144 17.40 11.18 -11.70
N GLU A 145 16.81 12.30 -12.13
CA GLU A 145 15.87 13.08 -11.31
C GLU A 145 14.62 12.26 -10.96
N HIS A 146 14.03 11.55 -11.94
CA HIS A 146 12.92 10.63 -11.66
C HIS A 146 13.32 9.53 -10.67
N ARG A 147 14.50 8.94 -10.85
CA ARG A 147 15.00 7.93 -9.92
C ARG A 147 15.12 8.50 -8.50
N GLU A 148 15.61 9.72 -8.37
CA GLU A 148 15.76 10.39 -7.08
C GLU A 148 14.41 10.62 -6.40
N GLU A 149 13.41 11.13 -7.12
CA GLU A 149 12.04 11.31 -6.59
C GLU A 149 11.44 9.99 -6.06
N TRP A 150 11.49 8.94 -6.89
CA TRP A 150 10.98 7.62 -6.50
C TRP A 150 11.76 7.01 -5.33
N SER A 151 13.10 7.09 -5.37
CA SER A 151 13.97 6.49 -4.34
C SER A 151 13.92 7.28 -3.04
N GLY A 152 13.74 8.59 -3.10
CA GLY A 152 13.63 9.46 -1.94
C GLY A 152 12.37 9.17 -1.13
N LEU A 153 11.22 8.97 -1.80
CA LEU A 153 9.98 8.56 -1.14
C LEU A 153 10.07 7.14 -0.60
N ALA A 154 10.58 6.19 -1.39
CA ALA A 154 10.76 4.81 -0.90
C ALA A 154 11.67 4.76 0.35
N SER A 155 12.71 5.58 0.38
CA SER A 155 13.63 5.68 1.52
C SER A 155 12.93 6.20 2.78
N SER A 156 12.06 7.21 2.68
CA SER A 156 11.33 7.71 3.85
C SER A 156 10.39 6.66 4.44
N GLY A 157 9.70 5.88 3.60
CA GLY A 157 8.88 4.76 4.08
C GLY A 157 9.69 3.67 4.77
N LYS A 158 10.89 3.37 4.23
CA LYS A 158 11.80 2.39 4.85
C LYS A 158 12.33 2.87 6.20
N GLU A 159 12.79 4.11 6.28
CA GLU A 159 13.33 4.71 7.51
C GLU A 159 12.30 4.68 8.65
N GLU A 160 11.04 4.95 8.32
CA GLU A 160 9.94 4.88 9.28
C GLU A 160 9.69 3.44 9.76
N MET A 161 9.70 2.45 8.86
CA MET A 161 9.60 1.03 9.23
C MET A 161 10.77 0.58 10.09
N ASP A 162 11.98 0.98 9.75
CA ASP A 162 13.16 0.71 10.57
C ASP A 162 13.02 1.36 11.97
N ALA A 163 12.52 2.60 12.06
CA ALA A 163 12.27 3.28 13.33
C ALA A 163 11.19 2.56 14.17
N ALA A 164 10.10 2.11 13.54
CA ALA A 164 9.05 1.36 14.22
C ALA A 164 9.56 0.01 14.74
N ILE A 165 10.38 -0.70 13.97
CA ILE A 165 11.02 -1.95 14.43
C ILE A 165 11.97 -1.68 15.61
N ASN A 166 12.76 -0.59 15.57
CA ASN A 166 13.62 -0.21 16.68
C ASN A 166 12.82 0.08 17.96
N LEU A 167 11.64 0.70 17.84
CA LEU A 167 10.76 0.93 18.99
C LEU A 167 10.27 -0.39 19.61
N LEU A 168 9.93 -1.39 18.80
CA LEU A 168 9.57 -2.72 19.29
C LEU A 168 10.75 -3.39 20.01
N GLU A 169 11.98 -3.26 19.48
CA GLU A 169 13.19 -3.76 20.14
C GLU A 169 13.46 -3.08 21.48
N ASP A 170 13.25 -1.77 21.57
CA ASP A 170 13.44 -1.04 22.82
C ASP A 170 12.38 -1.43 23.87
N ARG A 171 11.13 -1.68 23.45
CA ARG A 171 10.09 -2.25 24.34
C ARG A 171 10.49 -3.64 24.82
N LEU A 172 10.95 -4.51 23.92
CA LEU A 172 11.42 -5.86 24.25
C LEU A 172 12.53 -5.83 25.31
N ARG A 173 13.53 -4.95 25.15
CA ARG A 173 14.66 -4.81 26.10
C ARG A 173 14.20 -4.41 27.50
N LYS A 174 13.16 -3.56 27.59
CA LYS A 174 12.61 -3.13 28.88
C LYS A 174 11.86 -4.25 29.61
N LEU A 175 11.27 -5.19 28.90
CA LEU A 175 10.50 -6.31 29.48
C LEU A 175 11.37 -7.48 29.96
N GLN A 176 12.54 -7.70 29.34
CA GLN A 176 13.43 -8.83 29.66
C GLN A 176 13.73 -9.01 31.17
N PRO A 177 14.04 -7.96 31.95
CA PRO A 177 14.40 -8.10 33.37
C PRO A 177 13.23 -8.49 34.30
N VAL A 178 11.98 -8.30 33.87
CA VAL A 178 10.76 -8.41 34.72
C VAL A 178 9.99 -9.70 34.46
N SER A 179 10.42 -10.49 33.46
CA SER A 179 9.65 -11.61 32.92
C SER A 179 9.58 -12.85 33.83
N ASP A 180 8.36 -13.29 34.14
CA ASP A 180 8.06 -14.63 34.66
C ASP A 180 8.17 -15.70 33.55
N THR A 181 7.88 -16.97 33.86
CA THR A 181 7.99 -18.06 32.87
C THR A 181 7.09 -17.88 31.65
N VAL A 182 5.88 -17.33 31.82
CA VAL A 182 4.94 -17.09 30.71
C VAL A 182 5.43 -15.92 29.87
N SER A 183 5.81 -14.82 30.52
CA SER A 183 6.40 -13.65 29.87
C SER A 183 7.68 -13.98 29.11
N LYS A 184 8.51 -14.91 29.59
CA LYS A 184 9.73 -15.33 28.87
C LYS A 184 9.44 -15.95 27.51
N THR A 185 8.37 -16.74 27.40
CA THR A 185 7.94 -17.34 26.13
C THR A 185 7.53 -16.25 25.13
N HIS A 186 6.66 -15.33 25.56
CA HIS A 186 6.21 -14.21 24.72
C HIS A 186 7.34 -13.25 24.34
N VAL A 187 8.32 -13.01 25.25
CA VAL A 187 9.54 -12.24 24.94
C VAL A 187 10.36 -12.91 23.82
N GLU A 188 10.50 -14.25 23.83
CA GLU A 188 11.25 -14.95 22.78
C GLU A 188 10.51 -14.93 21.45
N GLU A 189 9.19 -15.13 21.45
CA GLU A 189 8.37 -15.03 20.23
C GLU A 189 8.39 -13.61 19.64
N ALA A 190 8.26 -12.58 20.49
CA ALA A 190 8.41 -11.18 20.08
C ALA A 190 9.79 -10.93 19.44
N ARG A 191 10.88 -11.46 20.03
CA ARG A 191 12.23 -11.36 19.46
C ARG A 191 12.31 -12.01 18.07
N ASN A 192 11.75 -13.20 17.92
CA ASN A 192 11.75 -13.92 16.65
C ASN A 192 10.99 -13.13 15.56
N ASP A 193 9.83 -12.58 15.90
CA ASP A 193 9.02 -11.81 14.96
C ASP A 193 9.63 -10.44 14.61
N ILE A 194 10.29 -9.76 15.55
CA ILE A 194 11.12 -8.59 15.25
C ILE A 194 12.23 -8.94 14.24
N GLY A 195 12.92 -10.07 14.44
CA GLY A 195 13.94 -10.56 13.51
C GLY A 195 13.37 -10.83 12.11
N ARG A 196 12.17 -11.42 12.03
CA ARG A 196 11.45 -11.64 10.76
C ARG A 196 11.06 -10.31 10.11
N ALA A 197 10.62 -9.33 10.88
CA ALA A 197 10.28 -8.00 10.37
C ALA A 197 11.49 -7.32 9.72
N ARG A 198 12.66 -7.30 10.39
CA ARG A 198 13.89 -6.75 9.80
C ARG A 198 14.27 -7.45 8.50
N LYS A 199 14.23 -8.78 8.49
CA LYS A 199 14.57 -9.56 7.29
C LYS A 199 13.63 -9.23 6.13
N ALA A 200 12.32 -9.19 6.39
CA ALA A 200 11.33 -8.87 5.38
C ALA A 200 11.50 -7.44 4.82
N LEU A 201 11.84 -6.46 5.67
CA LEU A 201 12.10 -5.09 5.24
C LEU A 201 13.36 -4.98 4.36
N LEU A 202 14.43 -5.73 4.68
CA LEU A 202 15.62 -5.82 3.83
C LEU A 202 15.30 -6.42 2.45
N GLU A 203 14.39 -7.39 2.41
CA GLU A 203 13.88 -8.03 1.19
C GLU A 203 12.83 -7.17 0.46
N ARG A 204 12.52 -5.96 0.95
CA ARG A 204 11.49 -5.04 0.42
C ARG A 204 10.09 -5.66 0.37
N ASN A 205 9.80 -6.58 1.29
CA ASN A 205 8.50 -7.22 1.44
C ASN A 205 7.74 -6.55 2.60
N LEU A 206 7.16 -5.39 2.31
CA LEU A 206 6.45 -4.58 3.29
C LEU A 206 5.28 -5.35 3.95
N PRO A 207 4.41 -6.08 3.21
CA PRO A 207 3.33 -6.83 3.84
C PRO A 207 3.82 -7.87 4.85
N SER A 208 4.94 -8.54 4.58
CA SER A 208 5.50 -9.52 5.52
C SER A 208 6.17 -8.84 6.71
N ALA A 209 6.82 -7.69 6.51
CA ALA A 209 7.38 -6.89 7.60
C ALA A 209 6.26 -6.42 8.56
N MET A 210 5.20 -5.82 8.02
CA MET A 210 4.05 -5.34 8.82
C MET A 210 3.36 -6.47 9.57
N ARG A 211 3.15 -7.63 8.94
CA ARG A 211 2.57 -8.81 9.63
C ARG A 211 3.45 -9.28 10.79
N ALA A 212 4.76 -9.34 10.57
CA ALA A 212 5.69 -9.74 11.63
C ALA A 212 5.73 -8.71 12.77
N MET A 213 5.68 -7.41 12.47
CA MET A 213 5.57 -6.35 13.47
C MET A 213 4.28 -6.46 14.29
N ALA A 214 3.13 -6.68 13.65
CA ALA A 214 1.86 -6.84 14.35
C ALA A 214 1.86 -8.04 15.31
N ARG A 215 2.48 -9.16 14.91
CA ARG A 215 2.67 -10.30 15.81
C ARG A 215 3.63 -9.98 16.94
N ALA A 216 4.77 -9.34 16.66
CA ALA A 216 5.70 -8.91 17.70
C ALA A 216 5.04 -7.98 18.73
N GLU A 217 4.21 -7.05 18.27
CA GLU A 217 3.45 -6.16 19.14
C GLU A 217 2.48 -6.92 20.04
N LYS A 218 1.72 -7.88 19.48
CA LYS A 218 0.87 -8.78 20.26
C LYS A 218 1.66 -9.52 21.34
N GLU A 219 2.79 -10.11 20.98
CA GLU A 219 3.62 -10.86 21.93
C GLU A 219 4.22 -9.96 23.01
N LEU A 220 4.59 -8.71 22.68
CA LEU A 220 5.05 -7.73 23.67
C LEU A 220 3.95 -7.33 24.66
N ILE A 221 2.69 -7.23 24.20
CA ILE A 221 1.53 -6.98 25.05
C ILE A 221 1.33 -8.15 26.03
N LEU A 222 1.34 -9.38 25.55
CA LEU A 222 1.18 -10.59 26.39
C LEU A 222 2.37 -10.85 27.33
N ALA A 223 3.54 -10.34 26.96
CA ALA A 223 4.74 -10.42 27.81
C ALA A 223 4.68 -9.47 29.02
N ASP A 224 3.95 -8.36 28.93
CA ASP A 224 3.79 -7.40 30.03
C ASP A 224 2.78 -7.92 31.07
N PRO A 225 3.20 -8.24 32.31
CA PRO A 225 2.30 -8.80 33.31
C PRO A 225 1.09 -7.91 33.63
N ASN A 226 1.24 -6.58 33.57
CA ASN A 226 0.14 -5.67 33.87
C ASN A 226 -0.90 -5.68 32.76
N THR A 227 -0.46 -5.73 31.50
CA THR A 227 -1.40 -5.76 30.37
C THR A 227 -2.04 -7.14 30.22
N ARG A 228 -1.31 -8.21 30.57
CA ARG A 228 -1.85 -9.57 30.57
C ARG A 228 -2.96 -9.74 31.60
N SER A 229 -2.78 -9.26 32.83
CA SER A 229 -3.84 -9.35 33.85
C SER A 229 -5.12 -8.63 33.42
N ASP A 230 -4.99 -7.46 32.79
CA ASP A 230 -6.15 -6.72 32.29
C ASP A 230 -6.90 -7.50 31.19
N ILE A 231 -6.18 -8.25 30.35
CA ILE A 231 -6.78 -9.09 29.30
C ILE A 231 -7.48 -10.30 29.91
N ASP A 232 -6.82 -10.98 30.86
CA ASP A 232 -7.37 -12.15 31.55
C ASP A 232 -8.69 -11.76 32.28
N GLU A 233 -8.73 -10.59 32.93
CA GLU A 233 -9.94 -10.07 33.59
C GLU A 233 -11.08 -9.75 32.61
N ILE A 234 -10.78 -9.31 31.38
CA ILE A 234 -11.81 -9.05 30.36
C ILE A 234 -12.38 -10.38 29.83
N GLU A 235 -11.52 -11.37 29.55
CA GLU A 235 -11.97 -12.68 29.08
C GLU A 235 -12.82 -13.41 30.12
N GLU A 236 -12.51 -13.29 31.42
CA GLU A 236 -13.34 -13.85 32.50
C GLU A 236 -14.73 -13.19 32.60
N ASN A 237 -14.88 -11.92 32.21
CA ASN A 237 -16.16 -11.20 32.24
C ASN A 237 -17.03 -11.44 30.99
N ASP A 238 -16.44 -11.81 29.84
CA ASP A 238 -17.17 -12.13 28.61
C ASP A 238 -17.96 -13.45 28.69
N ASP A 239 -17.58 -14.34 29.62
CA ASP A 239 -18.35 -15.55 29.94
C ASP A 239 -19.66 -15.25 30.72
N GLU A 240 -19.88 -13.99 31.12
CA GLU A 240 -21.02 -13.54 31.92
C GLU A 240 -22.03 -12.67 31.13
N ILE A 241 -22.09 -12.81 29.80
CA ILE A 241 -23.12 -12.12 29.00
C ILE A 241 -24.51 -12.72 29.34
N PRO A 242 -25.43 -11.94 29.95
CA PRO A 242 -26.74 -12.46 30.31
C PRO A 242 -27.54 -12.77 29.04
N TYR A 243 -28.06 -13.99 28.94
CA TYR A 243 -29.05 -14.33 27.92
C TYR A 243 -30.32 -13.52 28.17
N VAL A 244 -30.52 -12.43 27.42
CA VAL A 244 -31.76 -11.65 27.41
C VAL A 244 -32.68 -12.26 26.37
N ASP A 245 -33.67 -13.02 26.84
CA ASP A 245 -34.77 -13.49 26.00
C ASP A 245 -35.65 -12.30 25.59
N LEU A 246 -35.56 -11.92 24.31
CA LEU A 246 -36.35 -10.84 23.71
C LEU A 246 -37.73 -11.30 23.22
N THR A 247 -38.20 -12.50 23.60
CA THR A 247 -39.52 -13.02 23.21
C THR A 247 -40.62 -12.78 24.24
N GLY A 248 -40.46 -11.79 25.12
CA GLY A 248 -41.54 -11.30 25.97
C GLY A 248 -42.64 -10.64 25.14
N GLU A 249 -43.75 -11.37 24.98
CA GLU A 249 -45.03 -10.89 24.43
C GLU A 249 -45.49 -9.60 25.13
N GLU A 250 -45.83 -8.57 24.35
CA GLU A 250 -47.07 -7.77 24.48
C GLU A 250 -47.46 -7.17 23.12
#